data_AF-A0A8S1PAM0-F1
#
_entry.id   AF-A0A8S1PAM0-F1
#
_cell.length_a   1.000
_cell.length_b   1.000
_cell.length_c   1.000
_cell.angle_alpha   90.00
_cell.angle_beta   90.00
_cell.angle_gamma   90.00
#
_symmetry.space_group_name_H-M   'P 1'
#
loop_
_entity.id
_entity.type
_entity.pdbx_description
1 polymer ?
#
loop_
_entity_poly.entity_id
_entity_poly.type
_entity_poly.pdbx_seq_one_letter_code
_entity_poly.pdbx_strand_id
1 'polypeptide(L)'
;MNCVHHPKSVISLICVASHKCQRKLCVECIHEKELDYHKTVLIDKFHEQVIKKFQEYRLDDVSELNQQIMSFKSLLSHTIIVIQKAWEQLSQQITSIYDIIQNQNQEYLNLLNNNYNLAESSYTNLEELVQIVKENTLDDWYNKKKSYLKNMEKCQIWIDQELAYFIYNLDDKMKELLLMFNSQKEENNLEENKNQKKQILNSNQNLVDNQIINDLQQQIHQLQKIIDLMDITSFRLQIKQLLISFIVSLQNQSQDAQGYLQILFNLLEMNDQEKKQLDSIASQIYKKKKESILRQLI
;
A
#
# COMPACT_ATOMS: atom_id res chain seq x y z
N MET A 1 20.67 -3.55 46.44
CA MET A 1 20.11 -2.17 46.48
C MET A 1 19.16 -2.07 47.65
N ASN A 2 19.18 -0.96 48.38
CA ASN A 2 18.27 -0.76 49.53
C ASN A 2 16.91 -0.24 49.06
N CYS A 3 15.86 -0.55 49.80
CA CYS A 3 14.52 -0.04 49.54
C CYS A 3 14.48 1.47 49.82
N VAL A 4 13.80 2.21 48.96
CA VAL A 4 13.62 3.67 49.11
C VAL A 4 12.74 3.99 50.34
N HIS A 5 11.75 3.14 50.63
CA HIS A 5 10.85 3.31 51.77
C HIS A 5 11.39 2.68 53.06
N HIS A 6 12.28 1.69 52.93
CA HIS A 6 12.90 0.98 54.05
C HIS A 6 14.43 1.00 53.87
N PRO A 7 15.11 2.11 54.21
CA PRO A 7 16.53 2.33 53.85
C PRO A 7 17.50 1.30 54.42
N LYS A 8 17.09 0.61 55.50
CA LYS A 8 17.86 -0.46 56.15
C LYS A 8 17.62 -1.84 55.54
N SER A 9 16.68 -1.95 54.61
CA SER A 9 16.17 -3.23 54.12
C SER A 9 16.53 -3.39 52.65
N VAL A 10 17.06 -4.55 52.31
CA VAL A 10 17.54 -4.84 50.95
C VAL A 10 16.35 -5.28 50.08
N ILE A 11 16.31 -4.76 48.85
CA ILE A 11 15.39 -5.24 47.83
C ILE A 11 15.83 -6.64 47.40
N SER A 12 14.97 -7.62 47.60
CA SER A 12 15.24 -9.04 47.28
C SER A 12 14.11 -9.70 46.49
N LEU A 13 12.96 -9.03 46.33
CA LEU A 13 11.73 -9.62 45.79
C LEU A 13 11.18 -8.80 44.61
N ILE A 14 10.50 -9.49 43.69
CA ILE A 14 9.77 -8.93 42.55
C ILE A 14 8.30 -9.33 42.67
N CYS A 15 7.39 -8.36 42.62
CA CYS A 15 5.96 -8.64 42.45
C CYS A 15 5.64 -8.97 40.98
N VAL A 16 5.10 -10.15 40.72
CA VAL A 16 4.75 -10.64 39.37
C VAL A 16 3.25 -10.58 39.06
N ALA A 17 2.43 -10.00 39.95
CA ALA A 17 1.00 -9.86 39.75
C ALA A 17 0.63 -8.97 38.55
N SER A 18 -0.59 -9.09 38.02
CA SER A 18 -1.07 -8.22 36.93
C SER A 18 -1.38 -6.76 37.34
N HIS A 19 -1.41 -6.45 38.64
CA HIS A 19 -1.66 -5.09 39.13
C HIS A 19 -0.43 -4.17 38.97
N LYS A 20 -0.64 -2.85 38.94
CA LYS A 20 0.47 -1.88 38.87
C LYS A 20 0.96 -1.53 40.29
N CYS A 21 2.18 -1.93 40.63
CA CYS A 21 2.84 -1.58 41.90
C CYS A 21 4.33 -1.31 41.68
N GLN A 22 5.02 -0.81 42.70
CA GLN A 22 6.48 -0.84 42.73
C GLN A 22 6.93 -2.30 42.75
N ARG A 23 7.42 -2.78 41.60
CA ARG A 23 7.71 -4.21 41.39
C ARG A 23 8.84 -4.71 42.27
N LYS A 24 9.83 -3.87 42.54
CA LYS A 24 11.00 -4.16 43.38
C LYS A 24 10.64 -3.95 44.85
N LEU A 25 10.66 -5.01 45.64
CA LEU A 25 10.20 -5.03 47.02
C LEU A 25 11.29 -5.53 47.97
N CYS A 26 11.36 -4.94 49.16
CA CYS A 26 11.94 -5.60 50.34
C CYS A 26 10.84 -6.38 51.09
N VAL A 27 11.23 -7.16 52.09
CA VAL A 27 10.28 -7.96 52.89
C VAL A 27 9.25 -7.08 53.60
N GLU A 28 9.67 -5.94 54.15
CA GLU A 28 8.80 -4.99 54.85
C GLU A 28 7.71 -4.40 53.94
N CYS A 29 8.04 -4.11 52.67
CA CYS A 29 7.06 -3.64 51.69
C CYS A 29 5.94 -4.66 51.41
N ILE A 30 6.17 -5.96 51.58
CA ILE A 30 5.14 -6.98 51.36
C ILE A 30 4.13 -6.96 52.51
N HIS A 31 4.63 -6.88 53.75
CA HIS A 31 3.80 -6.82 54.94
C HIS A 31 2.95 -5.55 54.98
N GLU A 32 3.53 -4.38 54.72
CA GLU A 32 2.82 -3.10 54.80
C GLU A 32 1.75 -2.92 53.72
N LYS A 33 1.97 -3.49 52.54
CA LYS A 33 1.05 -3.37 51.39
C LYS A 33 0.08 -4.54 51.28
N GLU A 34 0.08 -5.45 52.26
CA GLU A 34 -0.72 -6.68 52.28
C GLU A 34 -0.62 -7.45 50.94
N LEU A 35 0.57 -7.44 50.34
CA LEU A 35 0.79 -8.08 49.05
C LEU A 35 0.77 -9.59 49.21
N ASP A 36 0.04 -10.26 48.33
CA ASP A 36 -0.02 -11.71 48.28
C ASP A 36 1.39 -12.29 48.01
N TYR A 37 1.94 -13.00 49.00
CA TYR A 37 3.23 -13.67 48.91
C TYR A 37 3.33 -14.61 47.70
N HIS A 38 2.21 -15.23 47.30
CA HIS A 38 2.17 -16.12 46.13
C HIS A 38 2.37 -15.38 44.80
N LYS A 39 2.26 -14.05 44.80
CA LYS A 39 2.53 -13.19 43.63
C LYS A 39 3.84 -12.44 43.74
N THR A 40 4.75 -12.91 44.59
CA THR A 40 6.11 -12.38 44.74
C THR A 40 7.15 -13.47 44.54
N VAL A 41 8.26 -13.13 43.90
CA VAL A 41 9.34 -14.06 43.56
C VAL A 41 10.68 -13.41 43.94
N LEU A 42 11.63 -14.19 44.44
CA LEU A 42 13.01 -13.72 44.65
C LEU A 42 13.60 -13.23 43.33
N ILE A 43 14.36 -12.13 43.37
CA ILE A 43 14.97 -11.52 42.17
C ILE A 43 15.75 -12.55 41.35
N ASP A 44 16.57 -13.38 42.00
CA ASP A 44 17.39 -14.38 41.30
C ASP A 44 16.52 -15.44 40.60
N LYS A 45 15.45 -15.89 41.27
CA LYS A 45 14.49 -16.83 40.68
C LYS A 45 13.68 -16.21 39.54
N PHE A 46 13.33 -14.93 39.65
CA PHE A 46 12.67 -14.20 38.56
C PHE A 46 13.59 -14.08 37.34
N HIS A 47 14.87 -13.79 37.57
CA HIS A 47 15.88 -13.75 36.51
C HIS A 47 16.04 -15.11 35.81
N GLU A 48 16.12 -16.20 36.57
CA GLU A 48 16.13 -17.57 36.02
C GLU A 48 14.86 -17.87 35.20
N GLN A 49 13.68 -17.47 35.69
CA GLN A 49 12.42 -17.65 34.96
C GLN A 49 12.38 -16.86 33.64
N VAL A 50 12.90 -15.64 33.63
CA VAL A 50 13.02 -14.82 32.41
C VAL A 50 13.98 -15.47 31.42
N ILE A 51 15.17 -15.89 31.86
CA ILE A 51 16.14 -16.61 31.01
C ILE A 51 15.49 -17.86 30.42
N LYS A 52 14.87 -18.68 31.27
CA LYS A 52 14.19 -19.90 30.82
C LYS A 52 13.10 -19.59 29.79
N LYS A 53 12.29 -18.55 30.01
CA LYS A 53 11.28 -18.10 29.04
C LYS A 53 11.91 -17.69 27.72
N PHE A 54 12.99 -16.91 27.73
CA PHE A 54 13.68 -16.50 26.50
C PHE A 54 14.26 -17.70 25.74
N GLN A 55 14.80 -18.69 26.46
CA GLN A 55 15.29 -19.96 25.90
C GLN A 55 14.17 -20.84 25.35
N GLU A 56 13.01 -20.92 26.03
CA GLU A 56 11.82 -21.65 25.56
C GLU A 56 11.34 -21.12 24.20
N TYR A 57 11.39 -19.79 24.00
CA TYR A 57 11.04 -19.15 22.74
C TYR A 57 12.18 -19.06 21.73
N ARG A 58 13.38 -19.56 22.08
CA ARG A 58 14.56 -19.61 21.22
C ARG A 58 14.81 -18.33 20.44
N LEU A 59 14.70 -17.18 21.11
CA LEU A 59 14.82 -15.86 20.46
C LEU A 59 16.20 -15.63 19.82
N ASP A 60 17.20 -16.41 20.23
CA ASP A 60 18.56 -16.46 19.72
C ASP A 60 18.77 -17.49 18.60
N ASP A 61 17.81 -18.39 18.36
CA ASP A 61 17.87 -19.40 17.30
C ASP A 61 17.46 -18.81 15.95
N VAL A 62 18.44 -18.21 15.27
CA VAL A 62 18.30 -17.66 13.93
C VAL A 62 18.50 -18.71 12.82
N SER A 63 18.64 -20.00 13.16
CA SER A 63 18.96 -21.05 12.20
C SER A 63 17.88 -21.20 11.12
N GLU A 64 16.61 -21.19 11.51
CA GLU A 64 15.47 -21.26 10.61
C GLU A 64 15.42 -20.06 9.67
N LEU A 65 15.61 -18.84 10.21
CA LEU A 65 15.66 -17.62 9.40
C LEU A 65 16.79 -17.68 8.36
N ASN A 66 17.98 -18.10 8.78
CA ASN A 66 19.12 -18.25 7.88
C ASN A 66 18.86 -19.31 6.81
N GLN A 67 18.22 -20.42 7.16
CA GLN A 67 17.82 -21.45 6.21
C GLN A 67 16.82 -20.89 5.19
N GLN A 68 15.81 -20.14 5.61
CA GLN A 68 14.85 -19.48 4.72
C GLN A 68 15.54 -18.49 3.78
N ILE A 69 16.46 -17.66 4.29
CA ILE A 69 17.24 -16.73 3.46
C ILE A 69 18.04 -17.48 2.39
N MET A 70 18.71 -18.57 2.77
CA MET A 70 19.49 -19.37 1.82
C MET A 70 18.59 -20.04 0.78
N SER A 71 17.44 -20.57 1.18
CA SER A 71 16.46 -21.14 0.26
C SER A 71 15.94 -20.11 -0.75
N PHE A 72 15.61 -18.89 -0.30
CA PHE A 72 15.20 -17.81 -1.22
C PHE A 72 16.33 -17.41 -2.18
N LYS A 73 17.56 -17.26 -1.70
CA LYS A 73 18.72 -16.95 -2.56
C LYS A 73 18.95 -18.03 -3.61
N SER A 74 18.84 -19.30 -3.22
CA SER A 74 18.96 -20.44 -4.12
C SER A 74 17.87 -20.42 -5.19
N LEU A 75 16.61 -20.20 -4.79
CA LEU A 75 15.47 -20.10 -5.70
C LEU A 75 15.68 -18.97 -6.72
N LEU A 76 16.03 -17.76 -6.27
CA LEU A 76 16.28 -16.62 -7.16
C LEU A 76 17.42 -16.91 -8.16
N SER A 77 18.50 -17.53 -7.68
CA SER A 77 19.63 -17.92 -8.54
C SER A 77 19.19 -18.93 -9.60
N HIS A 78 18.38 -19.92 -9.22
CA HIS A 78 17.81 -20.89 -10.14
C HIS A 78 16.88 -20.23 -11.17
N THR A 79 16.01 -19.32 -10.73
CA THR A 79 15.10 -18.57 -11.61
C THR A 79 15.89 -17.75 -12.65
N ILE A 80 16.98 -17.09 -12.25
CA ILE A 80 17.85 -16.35 -13.19
C ILE A 80 18.39 -17.29 -14.27
N ILE A 81 18.90 -18.46 -13.90
CA ILE A 81 19.43 -19.44 -14.85
C ILE A 81 18.34 -19.91 -15.83
N VAL A 82 17.14 -20.20 -15.33
CA VAL A 82 16.01 -20.63 -16.16
C VAL A 82 15.61 -19.52 -17.15
N ILE A 83 15.53 -18.27 -16.69
CA ILE A 83 15.22 -17.13 -17.55
C ILE A 83 16.29 -16.93 -18.62
N GLN A 84 17.57 -17.00 -18.26
CA GLN A 84 18.68 -16.88 -19.21
C GLN A 84 18.59 -17.95 -20.30
N LYS A 85 18.35 -19.21 -19.93
CA LYS A 85 18.20 -20.30 -20.90
C LYS A 85 16.99 -20.10 -21.80
N ALA A 86 15.85 -19.68 -21.25
CA ALA A 86 14.66 -19.37 -22.05
C ALA A 86 14.93 -18.22 -23.03
N TRP A 87 15.66 -17.20 -22.59
CA TRP A 87 16.07 -16.07 -23.42
C TRP A 87 16.98 -16.47 -24.57
N GLU A 88 17.97 -17.33 -24.32
CA GLU A 88 18.85 -17.88 -25.35
C GLU A 88 18.07 -18.67 -26.40
N GLN A 89 17.14 -19.53 -25.96
CA GLN A 89 16.29 -20.32 -26.87
C GLN A 89 15.40 -19.41 -27.72
N LEU A 90 14.79 -18.40 -27.11
CA LEU A 90 13.98 -17.43 -27.82
C LEU A 90 14.79 -16.64 -28.85
N SER A 91 15.99 -16.19 -28.49
CA SER A 91 16.90 -15.50 -29.40
C SER A 91 17.26 -16.37 -30.60
N GLN A 92 17.54 -17.66 -30.39
CA GLN A 92 17.83 -18.60 -31.47
C GLN A 92 16.64 -18.78 -32.42
N GLN A 93 15.42 -18.87 -31.88
CA GLN A 93 14.20 -18.96 -32.68
C GLN A 93 13.97 -17.70 -33.52
N ILE A 94 14.16 -16.52 -32.92
CA ILE A 94 14.07 -15.24 -33.62
C ILE A 94 15.08 -15.18 -34.77
N THR A 95 16.35 -15.48 -34.52
CA THR A 95 17.39 -15.54 -35.56
C THR A 95 17.01 -16.50 -36.67
N SER A 96 16.54 -17.70 -36.33
CA SER A 96 16.13 -18.70 -37.32
C SER A 96 15.02 -18.18 -38.26
N ILE A 97 14.06 -17.42 -37.73
CA ILE A 97 12.98 -16.83 -38.55
C ILE A 97 13.56 -15.78 -39.50
N TYR A 98 14.46 -14.92 -39.01
CA TYR A 98 15.13 -13.93 -39.86
C TYR A 98 15.98 -14.60 -40.95
N ASP A 99 16.71 -15.65 -40.62
CA ASP A 99 17.52 -16.41 -41.57
C ASP A 99 16.65 -17.03 -42.66
N ILE A 100 15.50 -17.62 -42.32
CA ILE A 100 14.54 -18.15 -43.32
C ILE A 100 14.07 -17.03 -44.26
N ILE A 101 13.70 -15.87 -43.72
CA ILE A 101 13.27 -14.72 -44.54
C ILE A 101 14.40 -14.24 -45.45
N GLN A 102 15.63 -14.16 -44.93
CA GLN A 102 16.79 -13.70 -45.68
C GLN A 102 17.18 -14.68 -46.78
N ASN A 103 17.25 -15.97 -46.46
CA ASN A 103 17.58 -17.03 -47.41
C ASN A 103 16.57 -17.07 -48.55
N GLN A 104 15.27 -17.03 -48.26
CA GLN A 104 14.24 -17.03 -49.29
C GLN A 104 14.31 -15.78 -50.19
N ASN A 105 14.60 -14.59 -49.61
CA ASN A 105 14.82 -13.39 -50.43
C ASN A 105 16.06 -13.56 -51.32
N GLN A 106 17.13 -14.13 -50.79
CA GLN A 106 18.38 -14.33 -51.51
C GLN A 106 18.21 -15.34 -52.64
N GLU A 107 17.45 -16.42 -52.44
CA GLU A 107 17.09 -17.39 -53.48
C GLU A 107 16.42 -16.69 -54.68
N TYR A 108 15.40 -15.88 -54.43
CA TYR A 108 14.72 -15.13 -55.50
C TYR A 108 15.65 -14.11 -56.19
N LEU A 109 16.51 -13.42 -55.44
CA LEU A 109 17.48 -12.49 -56.03
C LEU A 109 18.55 -13.22 -56.87
N ASN A 110 18.99 -14.39 -56.42
CA ASN A 110 19.98 -15.20 -57.13
C ASN A 110 19.45 -15.75 -58.46
N LEU A 111 18.14 -16.01 -58.57
CA LEU A 111 17.52 -16.40 -59.84
C LEU A 111 17.73 -15.33 -60.94
N LEU A 112 17.75 -14.05 -60.57
CA LEU A 112 18.03 -12.94 -61.49
C LEU A 112 19.53 -12.70 -61.68
N ASN A 113 20.29 -12.66 -60.58
CA ASN A 113 21.68 -12.22 -60.61
C ASN A 113 22.65 -13.27 -61.17
N ASN A 114 22.36 -14.56 -61.02
CA ASN A 114 23.25 -15.63 -61.49
C ASN A 114 22.96 -16.09 -62.93
N ASN A 115 21.89 -15.59 -63.55
CA ASN A 115 21.43 -16.00 -64.88
C ASN A 115 21.43 -14.83 -65.87
N TYR A 116 22.60 -14.22 -66.11
CA TYR A 116 22.73 -13.09 -67.05
C TYR A 116 22.30 -13.47 -68.49
N ASN A 117 22.44 -14.76 -68.85
CA ASN A 117 21.86 -15.35 -70.06
C ASN A 117 20.81 -16.39 -69.68
N LEU A 118 19.52 -16.02 -69.76
CA LEU A 118 18.40 -16.91 -69.45
C LEU A 118 18.39 -18.17 -70.34
N ALA A 119 18.96 -18.11 -71.55
CA ALA A 119 19.03 -19.28 -72.44
C ALA A 119 19.98 -20.39 -71.93
N GLU A 120 20.92 -20.06 -71.04
CA GLU A 120 21.87 -21.00 -70.43
C GLU A 120 21.44 -21.42 -69.01
N SER A 121 20.30 -20.92 -68.51
CA SER A 121 19.77 -21.27 -67.20
C SER A 121 19.30 -22.72 -67.16
N SER A 122 19.39 -23.35 -65.99
CA SER A 122 18.81 -24.68 -65.78
C SER A 122 17.29 -24.64 -66.00
N TYR A 123 16.72 -25.76 -66.46
CA TYR A 123 15.26 -25.89 -66.60
C TYR A 123 14.52 -25.61 -65.28
N THR A 124 15.10 -25.97 -64.13
CA THR A 124 14.53 -25.68 -62.80
C THR A 124 14.45 -24.18 -62.54
N ASN A 125 15.54 -23.44 -62.76
CA ASN A 125 15.57 -21.99 -62.56
C ASN A 125 14.59 -21.29 -63.52
N LEU A 126 14.48 -21.78 -64.76
CA LEU A 126 13.54 -21.25 -65.74
C LEU A 126 12.08 -21.50 -65.32
N GLU A 127 11.76 -22.67 -64.79
CA GLU A 127 10.41 -22.97 -64.28
C GLU A 127 10.05 -22.07 -63.09
N GLU A 128 10.98 -21.88 -62.14
CA GLU A 128 10.78 -20.95 -61.01
C GLU A 128 10.59 -19.50 -61.47
N LEU A 129 11.36 -19.05 -62.46
CA LEU A 129 11.17 -17.72 -63.08
C LEU A 129 9.83 -17.62 -63.82
N VAL A 130 9.37 -18.69 -64.48
CA VAL A 130 8.05 -18.74 -65.12
C VAL A 130 6.95 -18.65 -64.08
N GLN A 131 7.06 -19.35 -62.95
CA GLN A 131 6.12 -19.23 -61.83
C GLN A 131 6.10 -17.80 -61.28
N ILE A 132 7.26 -17.19 -61.05
CA ILE A 132 7.36 -15.79 -60.62
C ILE A 132 6.66 -14.82 -61.59
N VAL A 133 6.77 -15.04 -62.90
CA VAL A 133 6.22 -14.14 -63.93
C VAL A 133 4.73 -14.37 -64.17
N LYS A 134 4.28 -15.64 -64.18
CA LYS A 134 2.92 -16.01 -64.57
C LYS A 134 1.97 -16.20 -63.38
N GLU A 135 2.51 -16.43 -62.20
CA GLU A 135 1.75 -16.67 -60.98
C GLU A 135 2.01 -15.56 -59.95
N ASN A 136 1.32 -15.63 -58.81
CA ASN A 136 1.44 -14.65 -57.74
C ASN A 136 2.56 -15.01 -56.75
N THR A 137 3.59 -15.78 -57.16
CA THR A 137 4.59 -16.35 -56.25
C THR A 137 5.28 -15.27 -55.40
N LEU A 138 5.68 -14.15 -56.00
CA LEU A 138 6.32 -13.05 -55.26
C LEU A 138 5.33 -12.28 -54.37
N ASP A 139 4.08 -12.12 -54.80
CA ASP A 139 3.05 -11.48 -53.99
C ASP A 139 2.67 -12.35 -52.78
N ASP A 140 2.56 -13.67 -52.97
CA ASP A 140 2.34 -14.64 -51.91
C ASP A 140 3.50 -14.65 -50.92
N TRP A 141 4.74 -14.62 -51.41
CA TRP A 141 5.92 -14.49 -50.57
C TRP A 141 5.92 -13.15 -49.80
N TYR A 142 5.64 -12.04 -50.47
CA TYR A 142 5.55 -10.72 -49.83
C TYR A 142 4.53 -10.71 -48.70
N ASN A 143 3.34 -11.28 -48.94
CA ASN A 143 2.28 -11.40 -47.95
C ASN A 143 2.68 -12.31 -46.77
N LYS A 144 3.33 -13.45 -47.03
CA LYS A 144 3.87 -14.34 -45.99
C LYS A 144 4.93 -13.63 -45.15
N LYS A 145 5.92 -12.98 -45.77
CA LYS A 145 6.96 -12.19 -45.10
C LYS A 145 6.34 -11.12 -44.21
N LYS A 146 5.38 -10.36 -44.73
CA LYS A 146 4.65 -9.34 -43.96
C LYS A 146 3.90 -9.94 -42.77
N SER A 147 3.29 -11.11 -42.93
CA SER A 147 2.62 -11.84 -41.85
C SER A 147 3.61 -12.26 -40.75
N TYR A 148 4.77 -12.81 -41.12
CA TYR A 148 5.82 -13.19 -40.17
C TYR A 148 6.33 -11.98 -39.38
N LEU A 149 6.65 -10.87 -40.06
CA LEU A 149 7.12 -9.64 -39.41
C LEU A 149 6.07 -9.07 -38.45
N LYS A 150 4.80 -9.04 -38.85
CA LYS A 150 3.70 -8.58 -38.00
C LYS A 150 3.51 -9.47 -36.76
N ASN A 151 3.66 -10.78 -36.91
CA ASN A 151 3.56 -11.69 -35.78
C ASN A 151 4.76 -11.53 -34.82
N MET A 152 5.97 -11.30 -35.34
CA MET A 152 7.14 -10.99 -34.51
C MET A 152 6.94 -9.69 -33.71
N GLU A 153 6.40 -8.64 -34.31
CA GLU A 153 6.07 -7.38 -33.62
C GLU A 153 5.06 -7.60 -32.48
N LYS A 154 4.01 -8.41 -32.73
CA LYS A 154 3.07 -8.79 -31.66
C LYS A 154 3.74 -9.57 -30.53
N CYS A 155 4.62 -10.51 -30.87
CA CYS A 155 5.36 -11.27 -29.87
C CYS A 155 6.25 -10.35 -29.02
N GLN A 156 6.92 -9.37 -29.63
CA GLN A 156 7.72 -8.38 -28.92
C GLN A 156 6.87 -7.61 -27.90
N ILE A 157 5.73 -7.06 -28.34
CA ILE A 157 4.81 -6.32 -27.46
C ILE A 157 4.33 -7.21 -26.30
N TRP A 158 3.98 -8.47 -26.60
CA TRP A 158 3.53 -9.42 -25.58
C TRP A 158 4.65 -9.73 -24.56
N ILE A 159 5.89 -9.95 -25.01
CA ILE A 159 7.03 -10.17 -24.10
C ILE A 159 7.23 -8.98 -23.17
N ASP A 160 7.20 -7.76 -23.70
CA ASP A 160 7.38 -6.54 -22.90
C ASP A 160 6.29 -6.42 -21.81
N GLN A 161 5.05 -6.75 -22.15
CA GLN A 161 3.91 -6.74 -21.21
C GLN A 161 4.06 -7.80 -20.11
N GLU A 162 4.41 -9.04 -20.46
CA GLU A 162 4.58 -10.12 -19.49
C GLU A 162 5.74 -9.86 -18.54
N LEU A 163 6.87 -9.32 -19.04
CA LEU A 163 8.00 -8.94 -18.21
C LEU A 163 7.62 -7.84 -17.21
N ALA A 164 6.91 -6.80 -17.67
CA ALA A 164 6.44 -5.74 -16.79
C ALA A 164 5.48 -6.26 -15.71
N TYR A 165 4.53 -7.13 -16.09
CA TYR A 165 3.60 -7.76 -15.16
C TYR A 165 4.29 -8.66 -14.13
N PHE A 166 5.25 -9.46 -14.57
CA PHE A 166 6.05 -10.31 -13.69
C PHE A 166 6.81 -9.49 -12.63
N ILE A 167 7.49 -8.41 -13.05
CA ILE A 167 8.24 -7.53 -12.15
C ILE A 167 7.30 -6.84 -11.15
N TYR A 168 6.19 -6.30 -11.65
CA TYR A 168 5.20 -5.61 -10.82
C TYR A 168 4.66 -6.53 -9.72
N ASN A 169 4.24 -7.75 -10.07
CA ASN A 169 3.68 -8.69 -9.10
C ASN A 169 4.70 -9.10 -8.03
N LEU A 170 5.96 -9.30 -8.42
CA LEU A 170 7.00 -9.69 -7.48
C LEU A 170 7.26 -8.55 -6.47
N ASP A 171 7.33 -7.31 -6.94
CA ASP A 171 7.49 -6.13 -6.08
C ASP A 171 6.29 -5.90 -5.15
N ASP A 172 5.06 -6.02 -5.69
CA ASP A 172 3.83 -5.88 -4.91
C ASP A 172 3.76 -6.89 -3.76
N LYS A 173 4.09 -8.16 -4.02
CA LYS A 173 4.12 -9.20 -2.98
C LYS A 173 5.19 -8.98 -1.93
N MET A 174 6.36 -8.46 -2.30
CA MET A 174 7.39 -8.13 -1.31
C MET A 174 6.97 -6.92 -0.46
N LYS A 175 6.32 -5.93 -1.06
CA LYS A 175 5.77 -4.77 -0.33
C LYS A 175 4.65 -5.19 0.63
N GLU A 176 3.75 -6.07 0.23
CA GLU A 176 2.70 -6.62 1.09
C GLU A 176 3.30 -7.25 2.36
N LEU A 177 4.31 -8.11 2.20
CA LEU A 177 5.00 -8.73 3.34
C LEU A 177 5.67 -7.69 4.25
N LEU A 178 6.35 -6.69 3.68
CA LEU A 178 6.96 -5.61 4.46
C LEU A 178 5.93 -4.78 5.24
N LEU A 179 4.76 -4.50 4.63
CA LEU A 179 3.69 -3.78 5.29
C LEU A 179 3.13 -4.56 6.49
N MET A 180 2.93 -5.88 6.36
CA MET A 180 2.47 -6.71 7.47
C MET A 180 3.41 -6.63 8.69
N PHE A 181 4.72 -6.65 8.47
CA PHE A 181 5.70 -6.49 9.55
C PHE A 181 5.66 -5.09 10.19
N ASN A 182 5.52 -4.04 9.37
CA ASN A 182 5.48 -2.67 9.86
C ASN A 182 4.20 -2.38 10.66
N SER A 183 3.05 -2.89 10.21
CA SER A 183 1.77 -2.74 10.91
C SER A 183 1.78 -3.43 12.28
N GLN A 184 2.38 -4.62 12.41
CA GLN A 184 2.54 -5.27 13.71
C GLN A 184 3.43 -4.44 14.67
N LYS A 185 4.48 -3.81 14.15
CA LYS A 185 5.35 -2.95 14.96
C LYS A 185 4.61 -1.69 15.44
N GLU A 186 3.78 -1.10 14.60
CA GLU A 186 2.97 0.07 14.95
C GLU A 186 1.85 -0.27 15.96
N GLU A 187 1.19 -1.41 15.83
CA GLU A 187 0.20 -1.88 16.80
C GLU A 187 0.81 -2.09 18.19
N ASN A 188 1.98 -2.74 18.27
CA ASN A 188 2.73 -2.91 19.52
C ASN A 188 3.10 -1.54 20.13
N ASN A 189 3.57 -0.59 19.32
CA ASN A 189 3.91 0.76 19.78
C ASN A 189 2.67 1.56 20.22
N LEU A 190 1.52 1.40 19.57
CA LEU A 190 0.26 2.05 19.93
C LEU A 190 -0.30 1.48 21.24
N GLU A 191 -0.17 0.18 21.48
CA GLU A 191 -0.59 -0.46 22.72
C GLU A 191 0.31 -0.06 23.89
N GLU A 192 1.63 0.03 23.68
CA GLU A 192 2.57 0.60 24.65
C GLU A 192 2.24 2.07 24.97
N ASN A 193 1.96 2.89 23.95
CA ASN A 193 1.57 4.30 24.13
C ASN A 193 0.22 4.46 24.84
N LYS A 194 -0.77 3.60 24.56
CA LYS A 194 -2.06 3.58 25.28
C LYS A 194 -1.86 3.18 26.74
N ASN A 195 -0.97 2.23 27.01
CA ASN A 195 -0.65 1.79 28.36
C ASN A 195 0.14 2.85 29.15
N GLN A 196 1.04 3.59 28.50
CA GLN A 196 1.74 4.76 29.05
C GLN A 196 0.78 5.94 29.29
N LYS A 197 -0.10 6.27 28.34
CA LYS A 197 -1.15 7.29 28.56
C LYS A 197 -2.07 6.92 29.72
N LYS A 198 -2.49 5.65 29.85
CA LYS A 198 -3.23 5.16 31.03
C LYS A 198 -2.40 5.21 32.32
N GLN A 199 -1.07 5.06 32.26
CA GLN A 199 -0.19 5.26 33.43
C GLN A 199 -0.13 6.74 33.84
N ILE A 200 -0.01 7.66 32.88
CA ILE A 200 -0.02 9.11 33.15
C ILE A 200 -1.39 9.54 33.70
N LEU A 201 -2.49 9.04 33.12
CA LEU A 201 -3.85 9.36 33.56
C LEU A 201 -4.12 8.89 35.00
N ASN A 202 -3.71 7.65 35.34
CA ASN A 202 -3.94 7.09 36.68
C ASN A 202 -2.98 7.66 37.74
N SER A 203 -1.80 8.17 37.35
CA SER A 203 -0.84 8.76 38.29
C SER A 203 -1.18 10.22 38.64
N ASN A 204 -1.96 10.89 37.79
CA ASN A 204 -2.25 12.32 37.90
C ASN A 204 -3.73 12.64 38.21
N GLN A 205 -4.55 11.63 38.49
CA GLN A 205 -6.01 11.77 38.58
C GLN A 205 -6.49 12.69 39.73
N ASN A 206 -5.61 13.09 40.66
CA ASN A 206 -5.94 14.07 41.71
C ASN A 206 -5.28 15.46 41.52
N LEU A 207 -4.29 15.59 40.63
CA LEU A 207 -3.55 16.85 40.39
C LEU A 207 -3.98 17.53 39.09
N VAL A 208 -4.34 16.74 38.06
CA VAL A 208 -4.66 17.24 36.72
C VAL A 208 -6.10 17.75 36.62
N ASP A 209 -7.05 17.17 37.34
CA ASP A 209 -8.46 17.61 37.27
C ASP A 209 -8.63 19.06 37.77
N ASN A 210 -7.90 19.46 38.81
CA ASN A 210 -7.95 20.84 39.31
C ASN A 210 -7.23 21.85 38.41
N GLN A 211 -6.18 21.42 37.70
CA GLN A 211 -5.39 22.31 36.84
C GLN A 211 -6.02 22.46 35.45
N ILE A 212 -6.59 21.39 34.90
CA ILE A 212 -7.35 21.43 33.64
C ILE A 212 -8.66 22.21 33.81
N ILE A 213 -9.36 22.08 34.93
CA ILE A 213 -10.58 22.87 35.18
C ILE A 213 -10.24 24.36 35.22
N ASN A 214 -9.14 24.75 35.85
CA ASN A 214 -8.71 26.16 35.92
C ASN A 214 -8.27 26.70 34.54
N ASP A 215 -7.52 25.91 33.75
CA ASP A 215 -7.09 26.31 32.41
C ASP A 215 -8.28 26.40 31.42
N LEU A 216 -9.24 25.47 31.51
CA LEU A 216 -10.47 25.50 30.71
C LEU A 216 -11.34 26.71 31.07
N GLN A 217 -11.46 27.04 32.36
CA GLN A 217 -12.17 28.25 32.78
C GLN A 217 -11.52 29.52 32.23
N GLN A 218 -10.19 29.58 32.21
CA GLN A 218 -9.46 30.72 31.67
C GLN A 218 -9.59 30.84 30.14
N GLN A 219 -9.54 29.72 29.41
CA GLN A 219 -9.73 29.70 27.95
C GLN A 219 -11.17 30.03 27.53
N ILE A 220 -12.18 29.53 28.27
CA ILE A 220 -13.58 29.88 28.04
C ILE A 220 -13.80 31.39 28.21
N HIS A 221 -13.19 31.99 29.24
CA HIS A 221 -13.28 33.43 29.47
C HIS A 221 -12.60 34.27 28.36
N GLN A 222 -11.49 33.79 27.80
CA GLN A 222 -10.82 34.43 26.66
C GLN A 222 -11.64 34.29 25.36
N LEU A 223 -12.25 33.12 25.14
CA LEU A 223 -13.11 32.88 23.98
C LEU A 223 -14.40 33.70 24.04
N GLN A 224 -15.01 33.88 25.22
CA GLN A 224 -16.16 34.78 25.39
C GLN A 224 -15.81 36.22 25.03
N LYS A 225 -14.64 36.72 25.45
CA LYS A 225 -14.14 38.04 25.00
C LYS A 225 -13.98 38.13 23.48
N ILE A 226 -13.51 37.08 22.81
CA ILE A 226 -13.33 37.06 21.35
C ILE A 226 -14.69 36.97 20.64
N ILE A 227 -15.63 36.19 21.18
CA ILE A 227 -17.00 36.06 20.66
C ILE A 227 -17.77 37.38 20.80
N ASP A 228 -17.58 38.11 21.89
CA ASP A 228 -18.15 39.45 22.08
C ASP A 228 -17.56 40.50 21.10
N LEU A 229 -16.35 40.23 20.56
CA LEU A 229 -15.65 41.10 19.61
C LEU A 229 -15.87 40.73 18.15
N MET A 230 -16.28 39.49 17.86
CA MET A 230 -16.52 39.01 16.50
C MET A 230 -18.02 39.09 16.19
N ASP A 231 -18.40 39.92 15.22
CA ASP A 231 -19.77 39.92 14.68
C ASP A 231 -20.08 38.52 14.10
N ILE A 232 -20.75 37.71 14.93
CA ILE A 232 -21.10 36.29 14.75
C ILE A 232 -21.76 36.03 13.39
N THR A 233 -22.35 37.06 12.79
CA THR A 233 -23.01 37.02 11.49
C THR A 233 -22.04 36.74 10.33
N SER A 234 -20.85 37.35 10.34
CA SER A 234 -19.85 37.23 9.27
C SER A 234 -19.20 35.85 9.22
N PHE A 235 -18.83 35.32 10.39
CA PHE A 235 -18.20 34.00 10.50
C PHE A 235 -19.16 32.85 10.14
N ARG A 236 -20.43 32.96 10.58
CA ARG A 236 -21.47 32.00 10.20
C ARG A 236 -21.74 31.99 8.69
N LEU A 237 -21.66 33.14 8.03
CA LEU A 237 -21.85 33.22 6.57
C LEU A 237 -20.71 32.53 5.80
N GLN A 238 -19.46 32.70 6.24
CA GLN A 238 -18.30 32.07 5.58
C GLN A 238 -18.29 30.54 5.74
N ILE A 239 -18.65 30.03 6.93
CA ILE A 239 -18.79 28.57 7.12
C ILE A 239 -19.94 28.02 6.29
N LYS A 240 -21.07 28.73 6.23
CA LYS A 240 -22.20 28.34 5.36
C LYS A 240 -21.76 28.27 3.87
N GLN A 241 -20.96 29.22 3.39
CA GLN A 241 -20.46 29.22 2.00
C GLN A 241 -19.48 28.06 1.71
N LEU A 242 -18.56 27.78 2.64
CA LEU A 242 -17.62 26.66 2.51
C LEU A 242 -18.34 25.31 2.47
N LEU A 243 -19.31 25.11 3.35
CA LEU A 243 -20.07 23.86 3.41
C LEU A 243 -20.94 23.66 2.16
N ILE A 244 -21.55 24.73 1.63
CA ILE A 244 -22.29 24.66 0.36
C ILE A 244 -21.37 24.24 -0.79
N SER A 245 -20.16 24.80 -0.88
CA SER A 245 -19.20 24.44 -1.93
C SER A 245 -18.77 22.97 -1.88
N PHE A 246 -18.60 22.45 -0.65
CA PHE A 246 -18.23 21.05 -0.41
C PHE A 246 -19.36 20.07 -0.77
N ILE A 247 -20.61 20.41 -0.45
CA ILE A 247 -21.78 19.58 -0.78
C ILE A 247 -22.00 19.50 -2.30
N VAL A 248 -21.85 20.62 -3.01
CA VAL A 248 -21.94 20.66 -4.48
C VAL A 248 -20.87 19.78 -5.13
N SER A 249 -19.69 19.67 -4.51
CA SER A 249 -18.63 18.76 -4.94
C SER A 249 -19.03 17.29 -4.76
N LEU A 250 -19.58 16.92 -3.60
CA LEU A 250 -19.98 15.54 -3.28
C LEU A 250 -21.18 15.05 -4.11
N GLN A 251 -22.14 15.92 -4.42
CA GLN A 251 -23.29 15.59 -5.26
C GLN A 251 -22.91 15.19 -6.70
N ASN A 252 -21.78 15.67 -7.22
CA ASN A 252 -21.31 15.26 -8.55
C ASN A 252 -20.68 13.85 -8.55
N GLN A 253 -20.46 13.24 -7.37
CA GLN A 253 -19.71 11.99 -7.23
C GLN A 253 -20.57 10.82 -6.74
N SER A 254 -21.79 11.04 -6.23
CA SER A 254 -22.62 9.98 -5.66
C SER A 254 -24.12 10.22 -5.89
N GLN A 255 -24.86 9.15 -6.24
CA GLN A 255 -26.33 9.16 -6.35
C GLN A 255 -27.03 9.25 -4.98
N ASP A 256 -26.31 9.03 -3.87
CA ASP A 256 -26.88 8.92 -2.51
C ASP A 256 -26.77 10.23 -1.71
N ALA A 257 -26.69 11.36 -2.41
CA ALA A 257 -26.40 12.67 -1.81
C ALA A 257 -27.49 13.21 -0.86
N GLN A 258 -28.72 12.67 -0.93
CA GLN A 258 -29.80 13.05 -0.02
C GLN A 258 -29.54 12.59 1.43
N GLY A 259 -28.89 11.44 1.63
CA GLY A 259 -28.58 10.95 2.98
C GLY A 259 -27.56 11.84 3.71
N TYR A 260 -26.55 12.31 2.99
CA TYR A 260 -25.52 13.19 3.54
C TYR A 260 -26.04 14.60 3.86
N LEU A 261 -26.97 15.12 3.05
CA LEU A 261 -27.65 16.39 3.34
C LEU A 261 -28.45 16.33 4.64
N GLN A 262 -29.18 15.24 4.88
CA GLN A 262 -29.99 15.09 6.09
C GLN A 262 -29.13 15.04 7.37
N ILE A 263 -27.97 14.37 7.31
CA ILE A 263 -27.01 14.31 8.43
C ILE A 263 -26.42 15.70 8.70
N LEU A 264 -26.06 16.44 7.66
CA LEU A 264 -25.53 17.80 7.77
C LEU A 264 -26.55 18.79 8.33
N PHE A 265 -27.80 18.70 7.90
CA PHE A 265 -28.88 19.53 8.45
C PHE A 265 -29.12 19.29 9.95
N ASN A 266 -28.93 18.05 10.40
CA ASN A 266 -29.04 17.71 11.81
C ASN A 266 -27.82 18.20 12.62
N LEU A 267 -26.62 18.15 12.04
CA LEU A 267 -25.38 18.62 12.69
C LEU A 267 -25.31 20.15 12.85
N LEU A 268 -26.01 20.89 11.99
CA LEU A 268 -25.98 22.35 11.99
C LEU A 268 -27.17 23.00 12.72
N GLU A 269 -28.04 22.20 13.34
CA GLU A 269 -29.26 22.66 14.04
C GLU A 269 -30.10 23.66 13.22
N MET A 270 -30.12 23.50 11.89
CA MET A 270 -30.79 24.45 11.01
C MET A 270 -32.30 24.39 11.22
N ASN A 271 -32.95 25.55 11.28
CA ASN A 271 -34.42 25.57 11.37
C ASN A 271 -35.06 25.24 10.00
N ASP A 272 -36.34 24.87 10.01
CA ASP A 272 -37.04 24.42 8.79
C ASP A 272 -37.12 25.48 7.69
N GLN A 273 -37.03 26.76 8.04
CA GLN A 273 -37.02 27.85 7.07
C GLN A 273 -35.66 27.93 6.36
N GLU A 274 -34.56 27.74 7.10
CA GLU A 274 -33.21 27.67 6.54
C GLU A 274 -33.01 26.40 5.68
N LYS A 275 -33.57 25.26 6.09
CA LYS A 275 -33.55 24.03 5.28
C LYS A 275 -34.24 24.24 3.92
N LYS A 276 -35.44 24.82 3.93
CA LYS A 276 -36.20 25.12 2.69
C LYS A 276 -35.47 26.09 1.76
N GLN A 277 -34.77 27.09 2.31
CA GLN A 277 -33.97 28.01 1.50
C GLN A 277 -32.76 27.30 0.86
N LEU A 278 -32.10 26.42 1.61
CA LEU A 278 -30.93 25.69 1.10
C LEU A 278 -31.32 24.67 0.04
N ASP A 279 -32.43 23.94 0.22
CA ASP A 279 -32.99 23.03 -0.79
C ASP A 279 -33.37 23.77 -2.08
N SER A 280 -33.91 24.99 -1.96
CA SER A 280 -34.21 25.84 -3.11
C SER A 280 -32.95 26.24 -3.88
N ILE A 281 -31.90 26.65 -3.18
CA ILE A 281 -30.61 27.04 -3.78
C ILE A 281 -29.94 25.83 -4.44
N ALA A 282 -29.89 24.68 -3.77
CA ALA A 282 -29.33 23.44 -4.31
C ALA A 282 -30.05 23.01 -5.59
N SER A 283 -31.39 23.08 -5.59
CA SER A 283 -32.21 22.77 -6.77
C SER A 283 -31.95 23.72 -7.95
N GLN A 284 -31.77 25.02 -7.69
CA GLN A 284 -31.44 26.01 -8.73
C GLN A 284 -30.04 25.78 -9.34
N ILE A 285 -29.05 25.46 -8.51
CA ILE A 285 -27.68 25.18 -8.96
C ILE A 285 -27.66 23.89 -9.80
N TYR A 286 -28.33 22.84 -9.34
CA TYR A 286 -28.45 21.59 -10.10
C TYR A 286 -29.09 21.82 -11.47
N LYS A 287 -30.18 22.60 -11.52
CA LYS A 287 -30.85 22.94 -12.78
C LYS A 287 -29.94 23.69 -13.75
N LYS A 288 -29.24 24.73 -13.29
CA LYS A 288 -28.28 25.50 -14.12
C LYS A 288 -27.15 24.63 -14.67
N LYS A 289 -26.64 23.70 -13.86
CA LYS A 289 -25.53 22.83 -14.27
C LYS A 289 -26.00 21.73 -15.23
N LYS A 290 -27.19 21.16 -15.02
CA LYS A 290 -27.83 20.24 -15.97
C LYS A 290 -28.06 20.91 -17.33
N GLU A 291 -28.54 22.16 -17.33
CA GLU A 291 -28.69 22.95 -18.56
C GLU A 291 -27.35 23.24 -19.24
N SER A 292 -26.28 23.51 -18.47
CA SER A 292 -24.93 23.69 -19.00
C SER A 292 -24.38 22.41 -19.64
N ILE A 293 -24.61 21.25 -19.04
CA ILE A 293 -24.16 19.94 -19.58
C ILE A 293 -24.95 19.60 -20.85
N LEU A 294 -26.27 19.83 -20.85
CA LEU A 294 -27.10 19.60 -22.03
C LEU A 294 -26.69 20.50 -23.21
N ARG A 295 -26.26 21.74 -22.96
CA ARG A 295 -25.71 22.63 -24.01
C ARG A 295 -24.34 22.20 -24.54
N GLN A 296 -23.63 21.32 -23.85
CA GLN A 296 -22.34 20.78 -24.30
C GLN A 296 -22.51 19.48 -25.10
N LEU A 297 -23.70 18.87 -25.06
CA LEU A 297 -24.02 17.61 -25.72
C LEU A 297 -24.85 17.80 -27.01
N ILE A 298 -25.28 19.02 -27.29
CA ILE A 298 -25.96 19.45 -28.54
C ILE A 298 -24.96 20.28 -29.33
#